data_AF-A0A142XF95-F1
#
_entry.id   AF-A0A142XF95-F1
#
_cell.length_a   1.000
_cell.length_b   1.000
_cell.length_c   1.000
_cell.angle_alpha   90.00
_cell.angle_beta   90.00
_cell.angle_gamma   90.00
#
_symmetry.space_group_name_H-M   'P 1'
#
loop_
_entity.id
_entity.type
_entity.pdbx_description
1 polymer ?
#
loop_
_entity_poly.entity_id
_entity_poly.type
_entity_poly.pdbx_seq_one_letter_code
_entity_poly.pdbx_strand_id
1 'polypeptide(L)'
;MKPPHFLTDTSLSERDTAWFEELAGTVVRGRAALIACQEPDGHWLGERDDDQNLGAELVLLLAFLGRVDDPRVPFAANYLLKHQHATGSWGDVGTSVRAYFALKIAGHAEDEPHMRRAADAIRALGGAEASDSLTRFYLAMLGQLPYSACPSVPVETVLLPKWLRGIGATSAWERPMRVALGVVRAHEPITTLPESMQVRELFVRSPEMRSERRGFGPIRRRAVRAAVNWIRARYSIDGPSTNFRALALNAAVLKCLEVPAEDSEMRWALKQLEALCVTTGDQLRVRPYESPVRDTALSLSATSSVGAVSSSARGESAAQWLLDFETRNAGFTDTESTALALVALARSGHALRETCCGAVCRAIDFLLAMQNRDGGWSAFDRGLKADPSCPALTACVLEALSHFGFRTGQPPVDRAVTFLLGYQEVSGNWRTRWGMNPLATTGQVLVGLNATGFDTFAIPMRRAVRWLKESQNADGSWGDATASETAWALLALLAANEGESAEVRAGAEFLVGTQHADGAWTEDAFTGADFAPGSKLKSELHPMCFPVMALDRYLTDRTRPADAPKVLTRTDLGHQTNGPKVYRHTLAEM
;
A
#
# COMPACT_ATOMS: atom_id res chain seq x y z
N MET A 1 -31.05 -16.71 1.12
CA MET A 1 -31.77 -15.41 1.09
C MET A 1 -32.61 -15.38 -0.17
N LYS A 2 -33.91 -15.04 -0.08
CA LYS A 2 -34.72 -14.75 -1.27
C LYS A 2 -34.23 -13.41 -1.86
N PRO A 3 -34.17 -13.24 -3.20
CA PRO A 3 -33.83 -11.96 -3.80
C PRO A 3 -34.85 -10.88 -3.36
N PRO A 4 -34.43 -9.62 -3.20
CA PRO A 4 -35.33 -8.53 -2.83
C PRO A 4 -36.38 -8.34 -3.93
N HIS A 5 -37.65 -8.17 -3.52
CA HIS A 5 -38.72 -7.78 -4.45
C HIS A 5 -38.53 -6.32 -4.87
N PHE A 6 -38.34 -6.09 -6.17
CA PHE A 6 -38.32 -4.76 -6.78
C PHE A 6 -39.71 -4.12 -6.65
N LEU A 7 -39.81 -2.99 -5.94
CA LEU A 7 -41.04 -2.18 -5.94
C LEU A 7 -41.00 -1.21 -7.13
N THR A 8 -42.02 -1.38 -7.95
CA THR A 8 -42.36 -0.67 -9.17
C THR A 8 -42.69 0.79 -8.91
N ASP A 9 -41.86 1.72 -9.36
CA ASP A 9 -42.35 3.03 -9.82
C ASP A 9 -41.45 3.63 -10.91
N THR A 10 -41.33 2.86 -11.98
CA THR A 10 -40.94 3.15 -13.37
C THR A 10 -40.69 1.76 -13.96
N SER A 11 -41.46 1.35 -14.97
CA SER A 11 -41.37 0.00 -15.52
C SER A 11 -40.03 -0.18 -16.23
N LEU A 12 -39.01 -0.63 -15.50
CA LEU A 12 -37.79 -1.20 -16.08
C LEU A 12 -38.21 -2.22 -17.12
N SER A 13 -37.59 -2.20 -18.29
CA SER A 13 -37.91 -3.20 -19.32
C SER A 13 -37.60 -4.60 -18.79
N GLU A 14 -38.18 -5.65 -19.40
CA GLU A 14 -37.81 -7.04 -19.04
C GLU A 14 -36.30 -7.27 -19.17
N ARG A 15 -35.66 -6.60 -20.13
CA ARG A 15 -34.20 -6.63 -20.32
C ARG A 15 -33.45 -5.97 -19.18
N ASP A 16 -33.94 -4.83 -18.68
CA ASP A 16 -33.34 -4.15 -17.54
C ASP A 16 -33.48 -4.98 -16.26
N THR A 17 -34.66 -5.57 -16.04
CA THR A 17 -34.92 -6.46 -14.89
C THR A 17 -33.95 -7.65 -14.89
N ALA A 18 -33.87 -8.38 -16.01
CA ALA A 18 -32.97 -9.53 -16.14
C ALA A 18 -31.50 -9.14 -15.93
N TRP A 19 -31.10 -7.96 -16.40
CA TRP A 19 -29.75 -7.47 -16.14
C TRP A 19 -29.51 -7.19 -14.66
N PHE A 20 -30.46 -6.57 -13.94
CA PHE A 20 -30.27 -6.24 -12.52
C PHE A 20 -30.21 -7.50 -11.66
N GLU A 21 -30.91 -8.56 -12.06
CA GLU A 21 -30.76 -9.89 -11.48
C GLU A 21 -29.36 -10.47 -11.71
N GLU A 22 -28.80 -10.37 -12.92
CA GLU A 22 -27.44 -10.84 -13.21
C GLU A 22 -26.38 -10.04 -12.46
N LEU A 23 -26.53 -8.71 -12.38
CA LEU A 23 -25.61 -7.91 -11.58
C LEU A 23 -25.71 -8.29 -10.10
N ALA A 24 -26.91 -8.51 -9.56
CA ALA A 24 -27.06 -8.99 -8.18
C ALA A 24 -26.40 -10.35 -7.97
N GLY A 25 -26.53 -11.27 -8.93
CA GLY A 25 -25.81 -12.54 -8.95
C GLY A 25 -24.29 -12.35 -8.96
N THR A 26 -23.79 -11.42 -9.75
CA THR A 26 -22.37 -11.05 -9.84
C THR A 26 -21.83 -10.58 -8.48
N VAL A 27 -22.56 -9.71 -7.78
CA VAL A 27 -22.19 -9.25 -6.43
C VAL A 27 -22.14 -10.42 -5.43
N VAL A 28 -23.12 -11.33 -5.47
CA VAL A 28 -23.17 -12.50 -4.59
C VAL A 28 -21.97 -13.43 -4.83
N ARG A 29 -21.65 -13.73 -6.10
CA ARG A 29 -20.49 -14.56 -6.46
C ARG A 29 -19.17 -13.91 -6.03
N GLY A 30 -19.02 -12.60 -6.24
CA GLY A 30 -17.84 -11.84 -5.82
C GLY A 30 -17.64 -11.85 -4.30
N ARG A 31 -18.71 -11.67 -3.52
CA ARG A 31 -18.64 -11.79 -2.06
C ARG A 31 -18.25 -13.21 -1.62
N ALA A 32 -18.79 -14.23 -2.26
CA ALA A 32 -18.47 -15.62 -1.93
C ALA A 32 -17.00 -15.94 -2.20
N ALA A 33 -16.47 -15.50 -3.35
CA ALA A 33 -15.05 -15.62 -3.68
C ALA A 33 -14.17 -14.92 -2.63
N LEU A 34 -14.53 -13.69 -2.26
CA LEU A 34 -13.78 -12.94 -1.24
C LEU A 34 -13.83 -13.61 0.14
N ILE A 35 -15.00 -14.12 0.57
CA ILE A 35 -15.13 -14.86 1.84
C ILE A 35 -14.29 -16.15 1.84
N ALA A 36 -14.12 -16.79 0.68
CA ALA A 36 -13.29 -17.99 0.57
C ALA A 36 -11.80 -17.70 0.85
N CYS A 37 -11.35 -16.46 0.65
CA CYS A 37 -9.99 -16.00 0.96
C CYS A 37 -9.80 -15.59 2.44
N GLN A 38 -10.81 -15.72 3.30
CA GLN A 38 -10.69 -15.33 4.70
C GLN A 38 -9.94 -16.38 5.51
N GLU A 39 -8.93 -15.94 6.26
CA GLU A 39 -8.16 -16.78 7.17
C GLU A 39 -8.99 -17.26 8.38
N PRO A 40 -8.59 -18.37 9.03
CA PRO A 40 -9.35 -18.97 10.13
C PRO A 40 -9.57 -18.06 11.36
N ASP A 41 -8.65 -17.12 11.62
CA ASP A 41 -8.74 -16.13 12.70
C ASP A 41 -9.55 -14.88 12.30
N GLY A 42 -10.05 -14.83 11.07
CA GLY A 42 -11.00 -13.82 10.59
C GLY A 42 -10.41 -12.71 9.72
N HIS A 43 -9.09 -12.65 9.54
CA HIS A 43 -8.47 -11.63 8.70
C HIS A 43 -8.40 -12.03 7.22
N TRP A 44 -8.05 -11.08 6.37
CA TRP A 44 -7.63 -11.33 4.99
C TRP A 44 -6.19 -10.88 4.82
N LEU A 45 -5.44 -11.66 4.05
CA LEU A 45 -4.09 -11.32 3.63
C LEU A 45 -3.94 -11.68 2.16
N GLY A 46 -3.98 -10.67 1.29
CA GLY A 46 -3.77 -10.86 -0.13
C GLY A 46 -2.30 -10.95 -0.48
N GLU A 47 -1.95 -11.69 -1.53
CA GLU A 47 -0.63 -11.56 -2.10
C GLU A 47 -0.39 -10.14 -2.62
N ARG A 48 0.85 -9.66 -2.40
CA ARG A 48 1.32 -8.37 -2.89
C ARG A 48 2.60 -8.56 -3.68
N ASP A 49 2.68 -7.89 -4.82
CA ASP A 49 3.83 -7.96 -5.71
C ASP A 49 4.29 -6.55 -6.06
N ASP A 50 5.58 -6.38 -6.31
CA ASP A 50 6.18 -5.11 -6.70
C ASP A 50 6.99 -5.22 -8.00
N ASP A 51 7.22 -4.08 -8.64
CA ASP A 51 7.97 -3.99 -9.90
C ASP A 51 9.49 -3.86 -9.73
N GLN A 52 10.01 -3.97 -8.50
CA GLN A 52 11.40 -3.70 -8.14
C GLN A 52 12.27 -4.97 -8.01
N ASN A 53 11.69 -6.15 -8.22
CA ASN A 53 12.36 -7.45 -8.17
C ASN A 53 13.09 -7.69 -6.83
N LEU A 54 12.38 -7.61 -5.70
CA LEU A 54 12.95 -7.83 -4.36
C LEU A 54 13.63 -9.21 -4.19
N GLY A 55 13.27 -10.21 -5.01
CA GLY A 55 14.00 -11.48 -5.08
C GLY A 55 15.50 -11.30 -5.42
N ALA A 56 15.85 -10.34 -6.26
CA ALA A 56 17.25 -10.02 -6.54
C ALA A 56 17.95 -9.43 -5.30
N GLU A 57 17.30 -8.51 -4.58
CA GLU A 57 17.83 -7.95 -3.32
C GLU A 57 18.05 -9.02 -2.25
N LEU A 58 17.15 -10.01 -2.17
CA LEU A 58 17.33 -11.17 -1.29
C LEU A 58 18.57 -11.97 -1.66
N VAL A 59 18.80 -12.26 -2.94
CA VAL A 59 20.01 -12.98 -3.40
C VAL A 59 21.28 -12.19 -3.06
N LEU A 60 21.29 -10.88 -3.29
CA LEU A 60 22.44 -10.02 -2.95
C LEU A 60 22.69 -9.97 -1.45
N LEU A 61 21.63 -9.93 -0.63
CA LEU A 61 21.75 -10.02 0.82
C LEU A 61 22.32 -11.37 1.24
N LEU A 62 21.80 -12.49 0.72
CA LEU A 62 22.28 -13.83 1.04
C LEU A 62 23.76 -14.00 0.66
N ALA A 63 24.16 -13.52 -0.52
CA ALA A 63 25.55 -13.47 -0.92
C ALA A 63 26.40 -12.62 0.05
N PHE A 64 25.89 -11.44 0.45
CA PHE A 64 26.56 -10.61 1.45
C PHE A 64 26.69 -11.32 2.78
N LEU A 65 25.73 -12.17 3.18
CA LEU A 65 25.78 -12.98 4.39
C LEU A 65 26.70 -14.22 4.25
N GLY A 66 27.20 -14.52 3.05
CA GLY A 66 28.03 -15.71 2.78
C GLY A 66 27.22 -16.97 2.50
N ARG A 67 25.97 -16.82 2.05
CA ARG A 67 24.99 -17.90 1.80
C ARG A 67 24.62 -17.98 0.31
N VAL A 68 25.62 -18.04 -0.56
CA VAL A 68 25.40 -18.09 -2.02
C VAL A 68 24.69 -19.38 -2.48
N ASP A 69 24.85 -20.48 -1.73
CA ASP A 69 24.22 -21.78 -2.00
C ASP A 69 22.82 -21.94 -1.37
N ASP A 70 22.18 -20.84 -0.93
CA ASP A 70 20.84 -20.91 -0.35
C ASP A 70 19.84 -21.44 -1.40
N PRO A 71 18.97 -22.42 -1.05
CA PRO A 71 18.10 -23.10 -2.01
C PRO A 71 17.11 -22.18 -2.72
N ARG A 72 16.90 -20.97 -2.21
CA ARG A 72 16.04 -19.95 -2.83
C ARG A 72 16.70 -19.24 -4.02
N VAL A 73 18.03 -19.25 -4.12
CA VAL A 73 18.78 -18.52 -5.16
C VAL A 73 18.37 -18.96 -6.58
N PRO A 74 18.31 -20.26 -6.92
CA PRO A 74 17.85 -20.70 -8.24
C PRO A 74 16.41 -20.29 -8.55
N PHE A 75 15.52 -20.30 -7.57
CA PHE A 75 14.11 -19.93 -7.77
C PHE A 75 13.95 -18.43 -8.03
N ALA A 76 14.73 -17.59 -7.34
CA ALA A 76 14.79 -16.15 -7.63
C ALA A 76 15.35 -15.90 -9.04
N ALA A 77 16.39 -16.64 -9.45
CA ALA A 77 16.97 -16.54 -10.79
C ALA A 77 15.96 -16.91 -11.89
N ASN A 78 15.22 -18.01 -11.72
CA ASN A 78 14.17 -18.42 -12.67
C ASN A 78 13.09 -17.34 -12.84
N TYR A 79 12.70 -16.69 -11.74
CA TYR A 79 11.75 -15.57 -11.80
C TYR A 79 12.32 -14.41 -12.64
N LEU A 80 13.57 -14.02 -12.38
CA LEU A 80 14.23 -12.94 -13.13
C LEU A 80 14.34 -13.28 -14.63
N LEU A 81 14.73 -14.51 -14.99
CA LEU A 81 14.83 -14.92 -16.40
C LEU A 81 13.50 -14.80 -17.13
N LYS A 82 12.39 -15.21 -16.50
CA LYS A 82 11.05 -15.15 -17.10
C LYS A 82 10.55 -13.73 -17.29
N HIS A 83 10.98 -12.79 -16.43
CA HIS A 83 10.53 -11.40 -16.44
C HIS A 83 11.55 -10.44 -17.07
N GLN A 84 12.60 -10.95 -17.72
CA GLN A 84 13.51 -10.11 -18.49
C GLN A 84 12.79 -9.50 -19.69
N HIS A 85 12.85 -8.17 -19.84
CA HIS A 85 12.28 -7.50 -21.01
C HIS A 85 13.01 -7.90 -22.30
N ALA A 86 12.36 -7.74 -23.45
CA ALA A 86 12.97 -7.99 -24.75
C ALA A 86 14.27 -7.18 -25.00
N THR A 87 14.38 -6.00 -24.39
CA THR A 87 15.59 -5.16 -24.41
C THR A 87 16.76 -5.73 -23.59
N GLY A 88 16.50 -6.70 -22.70
CA GLY A 88 17.49 -7.27 -21.78
C GLY A 88 17.44 -6.70 -20.35
N SER A 89 16.76 -5.57 -20.13
CA SER A 89 16.63 -4.91 -18.82
C SER A 89 15.47 -5.47 -17.97
N TRP A 90 15.39 -5.04 -16.71
CA TRP A 90 14.25 -5.27 -15.79
C TRP A 90 13.60 -3.96 -15.33
N GLY A 91 13.59 -2.94 -16.19
CA GLY A 91 13.12 -1.60 -15.85
C GLY A 91 14.28 -0.60 -15.74
N ASP A 92 14.39 0.10 -14.61
CA ASP A 92 15.46 1.07 -14.40
C ASP A 92 16.84 0.42 -14.24
N VAL A 93 17.88 1.25 -14.23
CA VAL A 93 19.28 0.80 -14.14
C VAL A 93 19.58 0.09 -12.82
N GLY A 94 19.04 0.55 -11.69
CA GLY A 94 19.26 -0.06 -10.39
C GLY A 94 18.63 -1.45 -10.30
N THR A 95 17.37 -1.57 -10.73
CA THR A 95 16.67 -2.86 -10.81
C THR A 95 17.38 -3.83 -11.74
N SER A 96 17.82 -3.38 -12.92
CA SER A 96 18.53 -4.21 -13.88
C SER A 96 19.90 -4.68 -13.36
N VAL A 97 20.65 -3.80 -12.68
CA VAL A 97 21.94 -4.15 -12.07
C VAL A 97 21.76 -5.20 -10.97
N ARG A 98 20.77 -5.03 -10.09
CA ARG A 98 20.47 -6.03 -9.04
C ARG A 98 20.08 -7.37 -9.63
N ALA A 99 19.22 -7.39 -10.65
CA ALA A 99 18.78 -8.60 -11.34
C ALA A 99 19.95 -9.33 -12.03
N TYR A 100 20.78 -8.61 -12.80
CA TYR A 100 21.97 -9.20 -13.43
C TYR A 100 22.91 -9.80 -12.39
N PHE A 101 23.17 -9.08 -11.30
CA PHE A 101 24.09 -9.54 -10.26
C PHE A 101 23.54 -10.77 -9.53
N ALA A 102 22.23 -10.83 -9.28
CA ALA A 102 21.58 -12.03 -8.74
C ALA A 102 21.72 -13.25 -9.69
N LEU A 103 21.52 -13.06 -11.00
CA LEU A 103 21.74 -14.12 -12.00
C LEU A 103 23.20 -14.59 -12.03
N LYS A 104 24.16 -13.67 -11.92
CA LYS A 104 25.58 -13.99 -11.85
C LYS A 104 25.91 -14.86 -10.62
N ILE A 105 25.36 -14.52 -9.46
CA ILE A 105 25.48 -15.30 -8.22
C ILE A 105 24.83 -16.68 -8.37
N ALA A 106 23.70 -16.77 -9.08
CA ALA A 106 23.03 -18.03 -9.37
C ALA A 106 23.76 -18.92 -10.40
N GLY A 107 24.88 -18.45 -10.96
CA GLY A 107 25.76 -19.23 -11.84
C GLY A 107 25.66 -18.92 -13.33
N HIS A 108 24.90 -17.90 -13.75
CA HIS A 108 24.83 -17.51 -15.16
C HIS A 108 26.12 -16.82 -15.63
N ALA A 109 26.71 -17.32 -16.72
CA ALA A 109 27.93 -16.78 -17.30
C ALA A 109 27.66 -15.49 -18.11
N GLU A 110 28.66 -14.61 -18.17
CA GLU A 110 28.53 -13.29 -18.82
C GLU A 110 28.32 -13.38 -20.33
N ASP A 111 28.73 -14.49 -20.93
CA ASP A 111 28.67 -14.75 -22.36
C ASP A 111 27.34 -15.39 -22.80
N GLU A 112 26.49 -15.78 -21.84
CA GLU A 112 25.13 -16.26 -22.13
C GLU A 112 24.30 -15.15 -22.81
N PRO A 113 23.48 -15.47 -23.83
CA PRO A 113 22.78 -14.46 -24.63
C PRO A 113 21.92 -13.49 -23.83
N HIS A 114 21.22 -13.93 -22.77
CA HIS A 114 20.42 -13.05 -21.91
C HIS A 114 21.26 -12.16 -21.01
N MET A 115 22.43 -12.62 -20.57
CA MET A 115 23.37 -11.84 -19.77
C MET A 115 24.00 -10.74 -20.63
N ARG A 116 24.44 -11.05 -21.86
CA ARG A 116 24.97 -10.03 -22.79
C ARG A 116 23.96 -8.92 -23.06
N ARG A 117 22.71 -9.27 -23.39
CA ARG A 117 21.63 -8.28 -23.59
C ARG A 117 21.41 -7.40 -22.36
N ALA A 118 21.40 -8.01 -21.18
CA ALA A 118 21.25 -7.27 -19.93
C ALA A 118 22.43 -6.31 -19.67
N ALA A 119 23.67 -6.77 -19.84
CA ALA A 119 24.85 -5.93 -19.67
C ALA A 119 24.86 -4.74 -20.64
N ASP A 120 24.51 -4.96 -21.90
CA ASP A 120 24.42 -3.90 -22.90
C ASP A 120 23.31 -2.89 -22.57
N ALA A 121 22.14 -3.37 -22.13
CA ALA A 121 21.06 -2.51 -21.67
C ALA A 121 21.47 -1.66 -20.44
N ILE A 122 22.14 -2.27 -19.47
CA ILE A 122 22.64 -1.57 -18.27
C ILE A 122 23.66 -0.50 -18.64
N ARG A 123 24.61 -0.80 -19.54
CA ARG A 123 25.59 0.19 -20.02
C ARG A 123 24.92 1.33 -20.78
N ALA A 124 23.91 1.03 -21.60
CA ALA A 124 23.13 2.03 -22.31
C ALA A 124 22.36 2.97 -21.35
N LEU A 125 21.97 2.49 -20.17
CA LEU A 125 21.37 3.29 -19.11
C LEU A 125 22.39 4.05 -18.23
N GLY A 126 23.67 4.04 -18.60
CA GLY A 126 24.73 4.76 -17.88
C GLY A 126 25.59 3.89 -16.96
N GLY A 127 25.42 2.57 -16.99
CA GLY A 127 26.23 1.61 -16.24
C GLY A 127 25.83 1.45 -14.78
N ALA A 128 26.46 0.50 -14.10
CA ALA A 128 26.21 0.24 -12.68
C ALA A 128 26.49 1.45 -11.77
N GLU A 129 27.37 2.36 -12.19
CA GLU A 129 27.63 3.63 -11.49
C GLU A 129 26.43 4.58 -11.48
N ALA A 130 25.51 4.48 -12.44
CA ALA A 130 24.30 5.32 -12.51
C ALA A 130 23.16 4.80 -11.61
N SER A 131 23.35 3.65 -10.94
CA SER A 131 22.34 3.04 -10.07
C SER A 131 21.97 3.90 -8.85
N ASP A 132 20.80 3.60 -8.30
CA ASP A 132 20.27 4.25 -7.10
C ASP A 132 21.12 3.97 -5.84
N SER A 133 20.79 4.69 -4.77
CA SER A 133 21.53 4.63 -3.51
C SER A 133 21.62 3.23 -2.91
N LEU A 134 20.52 2.47 -2.92
CA LEU A 134 20.46 1.14 -2.31
C LEU A 134 21.26 0.12 -3.13
N THR A 135 21.12 0.16 -4.46
CA THR A 135 21.92 -0.68 -5.36
C THR A 135 23.42 -0.43 -5.17
N ARG A 136 23.85 0.83 -5.05
CA ARG A 136 25.26 1.16 -4.73
C ARG A 136 25.72 0.58 -3.40
N PHE A 137 24.88 0.56 -2.36
CA PHE A 137 25.22 -0.07 -1.09
C PHE A 137 25.42 -1.59 -1.25
N TYR A 138 24.55 -2.29 -1.99
CA TYR A 138 24.75 -3.71 -2.28
C TYR A 138 26.04 -3.98 -3.07
N LEU A 139 26.32 -3.18 -4.11
CA LEU A 139 27.58 -3.26 -4.86
C LEU A 139 28.79 -3.05 -3.94
N ALA A 140 28.72 -2.09 -3.00
CA ALA A 140 29.82 -1.85 -2.06
C ALA A 140 30.00 -2.96 -1.02
N MET A 141 28.89 -3.46 -0.45
CA MET A 141 28.89 -4.60 0.46
C MET A 141 29.48 -5.86 -0.16
N LEU A 142 29.34 -6.03 -1.49
CA LEU A 142 29.87 -7.15 -2.27
C LEU A 142 31.19 -6.81 -3.00
N GLY A 143 31.85 -5.71 -2.64
CA GLY A 143 33.18 -5.35 -3.14
C GLY A 143 33.25 -4.91 -4.61
N GLN A 144 32.13 -4.63 -5.25
CA GLN A 144 32.04 -4.19 -6.66
C GLN A 144 32.23 -2.68 -6.82
N LEU A 145 32.04 -1.90 -5.76
CA LEU A 145 32.12 -0.44 -5.75
C LEU A 145 32.71 0.05 -4.41
N PRO A 146 33.53 1.11 -4.35
CA PRO A 146 34.00 1.63 -3.06
C PRO A 146 32.87 2.35 -2.30
N TYR A 147 32.86 2.28 -0.97
CA TYR A 147 31.90 3.00 -0.11
C TYR A 147 31.94 4.53 -0.25
N SER A 148 33.01 5.10 -0.83
CA SER A 148 33.10 6.52 -1.18
C SER A 148 32.14 6.93 -2.30
N ALA A 149 31.71 5.98 -3.14
CA ALA A 149 30.71 6.20 -4.18
C ALA A 149 29.26 5.98 -3.68
N CYS A 150 29.08 5.49 -2.45
CA CYS A 150 27.77 5.46 -1.79
C CYS A 150 27.43 6.83 -1.18
N PRO A 151 26.14 7.19 -1.09
CA PRO A 151 25.71 8.38 -0.37
C PRO A 151 26.18 8.39 1.10
N SER A 152 26.41 9.59 1.64
CA SER A 152 26.74 9.73 3.06
C SER A 152 25.48 9.53 3.91
N VAL A 153 25.56 8.57 4.85
CA VAL A 153 24.51 8.30 5.85
C VAL A 153 25.17 8.35 7.23
N PRO A 154 25.30 9.55 7.84
CA PRO A 154 26.01 9.70 9.09
C PRO A 154 25.23 9.10 10.26
N VAL A 155 25.71 8.01 10.83
CA VAL A 155 25.08 7.33 11.99
C VAL A 155 24.91 8.25 13.20
N GLU A 156 25.73 9.30 13.30
CA GLU A 156 25.67 10.31 14.35
C GLU A 156 24.32 11.04 14.43
N THR A 157 23.50 11.03 13.35
CA THR A 157 22.16 11.63 13.35
C THR A 157 21.21 11.00 14.37
N VAL A 158 21.47 9.76 14.80
CA VAL A 158 20.71 9.08 15.88
C VAL A 158 20.87 9.80 17.23
N LEU A 159 22.00 10.48 17.45
CA LEU A 159 22.28 11.18 18.70
C LEU A 159 21.66 12.57 18.75
N LEU A 160 21.14 13.08 17.63
CA LEU A 160 20.59 14.42 17.56
C LEU A 160 19.23 14.50 18.28
N PRO A 161 18.98 15.56 19.06
CA PRO A 161 17.68 15.79 19.66
C PRO A 161 16.60 16.04 18.60
N LYS A 162 15.32 15.76 18.95
CA LYS A 162 14.18 15.85 18.02
C LYS A 162 14.06 17.22 17.32
N TRP A 163 14.39 18.31 18.00
CA TRP A 163 14.30 19.67 17.45
C TRP A 163 15.35 19.97 16.37
N LEU A 164 16.51 19.29 16.38
CA LEU A 164 17.49 19.34 15.28
C LEU A 164 17.10 18.46 14.09
N ARG A 165 15.93 17.81 14.15
CA ARG A 165 15.42 16.91 13.10
C ARG A 165 16.51 15.91 12.69
N GLY A 166 16.98 15.10 13.64
CA GLY A 166 17.87 13.96 13.38
C GLY A 166 17.15 12.88 12.57
N ILE A 167 17.12 11.64 13.07
CA ILE A 167 16.30 10.58 12.44
C ILE A 167 14.78 10.87 12.44
N GLY A 168 14.32 11.86 13.20
CA GLY A 168 12.95 12.36 13.15
C GLY A 168 12.64 13.25 11.94
N ALA A 169 13.64 13.59 11.10
CA ALA A 169 13.41 14.30 9.83
C ALA A 169 12.88 13.40 8.72
N THR A 170 12.85 12.10 8.95
CA THR A 170 12.66 11.09 7.91
C THR A 170 11.40 10.31 8.20
N SER A 171 10.68 9.99 7.13
CA SER A 171 9.45 9.21 7.19
C SER A 171 9.64 7.93 8.01
N ALA A 172 8.61 7.51 8.73
CA ALA A 172 8.59 6.27 9.51
C ALA A 172 9.00 5.05 8.70
N TRP A 173 8.59 4.96 7.43
CA TRP A 173 8.98 3.83 6.57
C TRP A 173 10.46 3.85 6.16
N GLU A 174 11.05 5.03 5.95
CA GLU A 174 12.48 5.17 5.59
C GLU A 174 13.42 5.05 6.80
N ARG A 175 12.92 5.40 8.00
CA ARG A 175 13.73 5.60 9.19
C ARG A 175 14.53 4.35 9.59
N PRO A 176 13.97 3.13 9.61
CA PRO A 176 14.73 1.91 9.88
C PRO A 176 15.86 1.70 8.87
N MET A 177 15.57 1.85 7.57
CA MET A 177 16.57 1.68 6.51
C MET A 177 17.72 2.68 6.67
N ARG A 178 17.41 3.96 6.94
CA ARG A 178 18.45 4.99 7.12
C ARG A 178 19.31 4.73 8.36
N VAL A 179 18.72 4.28 9.47
CA VAL A 179 19.48 3.92 10.69
C VAL A 179 20.39 2.74 10.42
N ALA A 180 19.89 1.68 9.76
CA ALA A 180 20.66 0.50 9.41
C ALA A 180 21.80 0.82 8.42
N LEU A 181 21.50 1.57 7.35
CA LEU A 181 22.51 2.05 6.40
C LEU A 181 23.57 2.94 7.07
N GLY A 182 23.20 3.71 8.10
CA GLY A 182 24.17 4.46 8.89
C GLY A 182 25.19 3.56 9.58
N VAL A 183 24.75 2.43 10.14
CA VAL A 183 25.64 1.43 10.75
C VAL A 183 26.49 0.74 9.67
N VAL A 184 25.89 0.27 8.57
CA VAL A 184 26.62 -0.32 7.44
C VAL A 184 27.68 0.64 6.90
N ARG A 185 27.32 1.90 6.66
CA ARG A 185 28.23 2.95 6.17
C ARG A 185 29.35 3.26 7.16
N ALA A 186 29.13 3.09 8.46
CA ALA A 186 30.12 3.32 9.49
C ALA A 186 31.13 2.17 9.61
N HIS A 187 30.71 0.93 9.34
CA HIS A 187 31.56 -0.26 9.35
C HIS A 187 32.24 -0.54 8.00
N GLU A 188 31.65 -0.10 6.89
CA GLU A 188 32.10 -0.40 5.52
C GLU A 188 32.41 -1.90 5.29
N PRO A 189 31.50 -2.83 5.64
CA PRO A 189 31.76 -4.26 5.52
C PRO A 189 31.89 -4.69 4.05
N ILE A 190 32.75 -5.67 3.77
CA ILE A 190 32.90 -6.24 2.43
C ILE A 190 32.90 -7.76 2.53
N THR A 191 32.05 -8.39 1.73
CA THR A 191 32.11 -9.83 1.43
C THR A 191 32.66 -9.98 0.02
N THR A 192 33.88 -10.53 -0.10
CA THR A 192 34.53 -10.75 -1.39
C THR A 192 33.92 -11.97 -2.08
N LEU A 193 33.44 -11.79 -3.31
CA LEU A 193 32.93 -12.87 -4.15
C LEU A 193 34.03 -13.42 -5.08
N PRO A 194 33.95 -14.71 -5.48
CA PRO A 194 34.79 -15.28 -6.53
C PRO A 194 34.70 -14.45 -7.82
N GLU A 195 35.77 -14.46 -8.63
CA GLU A 195 35.84 -13.70 -9.88
C GLU A 195 34.67 -14.00 -10.82
N SER A 196 34.25 -15.27 -10.90
CA SER A 196 33.10 -15.71 -11.71
C SER A 196 31.76 -15.10 -11.31
N MET A 197 31.65 -14.55 -10.09
CA MET A 197 30.43 -13.92 -9.57
C MET A 197 30.51 -12.39 -9.51
N GLN A 198 31.64 -11.79 -9.92
CA GLN A 198 31.78 -10.33 -9.95
C GLN A 198 31.06 -9.75 -11.17
N VAL A 199 30.76 -8.44 -11.12
CA VAL A 199 29.96 -7.74 -12.14
C VAL A 199 30.68 -6.51 -12.69
N ARG A 200 32.00 -6.62 -12.88
CA ARG A 200 32.86 -5.52 -13.37
C ARG A 200 32.47 -5.06 -14.76
N GLU A 201 31.96 -5.97 -15.57
CA GLU A 201 31.48 -5.75 -16.92
C GLU A 201 30.30 -4.77 -16.99
N LEU A 202 29.55 -4.55 -15.90
CA LEU A 202 28.40 -3.64 -15.91
C LEU A 202 28.78 -2.16 -15.83
N PHE A 203 30.02 -1.84 -15.47
CA PHE A 203 30.47 -0.46 -15.31
C PHE A 203 30.91 0.12 -16.66
N VAL A 204 30.50 1.34 -16.96
CA VAL A 204 31.03 2.07 -18.12
C VAL A 204 32.44 2.60 -17.80
N ARG A 205 32.64 3.02 -16.55
CA ARG A 205 33.95 3.36 -16.00
C ARG A 205 34.26 2.47 -14.80
N SER A 206 35.28 1.64 -14.93
CA SER A 206 35.73 0.77 -13.85
C SER A 206 36.03 1.58 -12.58
N PRO A 207 35.38 1.29 -11.44
CA PRO A 207 35.57 2.05 -10.23
C PRO A 207 36.96 1.77 -9.63
N GLU A 208 37.67 2.82 -9.23
CA GLU A 208 38.89 2.67 -8.45
C GLU A 208 38.55 2.17 -7.04
N MET A 209 38.96 0.94 -6.73
CA MET A 209 38.76 0.36 -5.40
C MET A 209 39.75 0.99 -4.40
N ARG A 210 39.36 2.13 -3.81
CA ARG A 210 40.08 2.75 -2.69
C ARG A 210 39.25 2.64 -1.41
N SER A 211 39.82 2.00 -0.40
CA SER A 211 39.23 1.88 0.94
C SER A 211 40.00 2.80 1.90
N GLU A 212 39.38 3.91 2.31
CA GLU A 212 39.88 4.70 3.44
C GLU A 212 39.26 4.18 4.73
N ARG A 213 39.81 3.11 5.32
CA ARG A 213 39.39 2.66 6.65
C ARG A 213 39.75 3.72 7.68
N ARG A 214 38.79 4.58 8.01
CA ARG A 214 38.91 5.52 9.13
C ARG A 214 38.41 4.84 10.40
N GLY A 215 39.29 4.70 11.39
CA GLY A 215 38.93 4.15 12.70
C GLY A 215 37.78 4.93 13.35
N PHE A 216 37.01 4.26 14.21
CA PHE A 216 35.90 4.88 14.92
C PHE A 216 36.38 5.89 15.97
N GLY A 217 36.05 7.17 15.77
CA GLY A 217 36.10 8.17 16.83
C GLY A 217 35.10 7.85 17.96
N PRO A 218 35.27 8.43 19.16
CA PRO A 218 34.42 8.14 20.33
C PRO A 218 32.94 8.46 20.09
N ILE A 219 32.64 9.54 19.37
CA ILE A 219 31.26 9.93 19.02
C ILE A 219 30.61 8.88 18.11
N ARG A 220 31.33 8.42 17.09
CA ARG A 220 30.82 7.41 16.17
C ARG A 220 30.54 6.08 16.87
N ARG A 221 31.42 5.64 17.79
CA ARG A 221 31.15 4.44 18.62
C ARG A 221 29.87 4.57 19.43
N ARG A 222 29.66 5.73 20.06
CA ARG A 222 28.42 6.02 20.80
C ARG A 222 27.20 6.01 19.88
N ALA A 223 27.32 6.60 18.69
CA ALA A 223 26.25 6.67 17.71
C ALA A 223 25.86 5.28 17.17
N VAL A 224 26.84 4.45 16.79
CA VAL A 224 26.61 3.06 16.37
C VAL A 224 25.89 2.28 17.46
N ARG A 225 26.34 2.36 18.72
CA ARG A 225 25.66 1.68 19.84
C ARG A 225 24.22 2.16 20.02
N ALA A 226 23.99 3.47 19.93
CA ALA A 226 22.64 4.04 20.02
C ALA A 226 21.76 3.60 18.84
N ALA A 227 22.30 3.51 17.62
CA ALA A 227 21.60 3.04 16.44
C ALA A 227 21.22 1.56 16.58
N VAL A 228 22.16 0.69 16.96
CA VAL A 228 21.89 -0.74 17.20
C VAL A 228 20.83 -0.94 18.27
N ASN A 229 20.91 -0.23 19.40
CA ASN A 229 19.88 -0.27 20.43
C ASN A 229 18.52 0.20 19.91
N TRP A 230 18.51 1.23 19.06
CA TRP A 230 17.28 1.76 18.45
C TRP A 230 16.64 0.73 17.51
N ILE A 231 17.43 0.02 16.71
CA ILE A 231 16.95 -1.06 15.83
C ILE A 231 16.43 -2.21 16.72
N ARG A 232 17.25 -2.72 17.65
CA ARG A 232 16.90 -3.82 18.60
C ARG A 232 15.59 -3.61 19.35
N ALA A 233 15.32 -2.39 19.80
CA ALA A 233 14.07 -2.05 20.48
C ALA A 233 12.81 -2.19 19.61
N ARG A 234 12.96 -2.36 18.29
CA ARG A 234 11.86 -2.49 17.31
C ARG A 234 11.76 -3.87 16.69
N TYR A 235 12.79 -4.72 16.79
CA TYR A 235 12.75 -6.11 16.28
C TYR A 235 11.55 -6.89 16.84
N SER A 236 11.19 -6.71 18.11
CA SER A 236 10.12 -7.49 18.75
C SER A 236 8.70 -6.97 18.53
N ILE A 237 8.54 -5.76 17.98
CA ILE A 237 7.23 -5.11 17.85
C ILE A 237 6.66 -5.30 16.44
N ASP A 238 7.53 -5.42 15.44
CA ASP A 238 7.15 -5.12 14.05
C ASP A 238 7.20 -6.32 13.09
N GLY A 239 7.44 -7.55 13.55
CA GLY A 239 7.26 -8.81 12.79
C GLY A 239 7.60 -8.79 11.28
N PRO A 240 6.88 -9.57 10.44
CA PRO A 240 6.90 -9.45 8.96
C PRO A 240 6.13 -8.23 8.44
N SER A 241 5.42 -7.50 9.33
CA SER A 241 4.79 -6.22 9.00
C SER A 241 5.81 -5.08 8.82
N THR A 242 7.09 -5.33 9.14
CA THR A 242 8.22 -4.49 8.75
C THR A 242 8.56 -4.70 7.27
N ASN A 243 8.70 -3.61 6.52
CA ASN A 243 9.16 -3.63 5.13
C ASN A 243 10.41 -4.52 4.93
N PHE A 244 10.40 -5.37 3.90
CA PHE A 244 11.46 -6.29 3.50
C PHE A 244 12.85 -5.65 3.55
N ARG A 245 13.01 -4.44 2.99
CA ARG A 245 14.31 -3.76 2.90
C ARG A 245 14.86 -3.40 4.28
N ALA A 246 13.99 -3.02 5.22
CA ALA A 246 14.40 -2.76 6.59
C ALA A 246 14.86 -4.06 7.28
N LEU A 247 14.14 -5.16 7.09
CA LEU A 247 14.54 -6.49 7.60
C LEU A 247 15.87 -6.97 6.99
N ALA A 248 16.06 -6.76 5.68
CA ALA A 248 17.27 -7.12 4.96
C ALA A 248 18.49 -6.35 5.49
N LEU A 249 18.35 -5.02 5.63
CA LEU A 249 19.40 -4.18 6.17
C LEU A 249 19.68 -4.46 7.65
N ASN A 250 18.67 -4.87 8.42
CA ASN A 250 18.85 -5.34 9.79
C ASN A 250 19.76 -6.58 9.84
N ALA A 251 19.52 -7.59 8.99
CA ALA A 251 20.40 -8.75 8.87
C ALA A 251 21.84 -8.34 8.45
N ALA A 252 21.97 -7.36 7.54
CA ALA A 252 23.27 -6.81 7.17
C ALA A 252 23.98 -6.13 8.36
N VAL A 253 23.24 -5.40 9.20
CA VAL A 253 23.77 -4.81 10.45
C VAL A 253 24.25 -5.90 11.40
N LEU A 254 23.51 -7.00 11.58
CA LEU A 254 23.95 -8.11 12.43
C LEU A 254 25.29 -8.70 11.95
N LYS A 255 25.48 -8.84 10.63
CA LYS A 255 26.78 -9.21 10.07
C LYS A 255 27.88 -8.17 10.34
N CYS A 256 27.58 -6.87 10.26
CA CYS A 256 28.53 -5.80 10.63
C CYS A 256 29.00 -5.89 12.08
N LEU A 257 28.12 -6.39 12.96
CA LEU A 257 28.37 -6.58 14.39
C LEU A 257 29.00 -7.95 14.70
N GLU A 258 29.34 -8.74 13.67
CA GLU A 258 29.93 -10.07 13.79
C GLU A 258 29.05 -11.05 14.59
N VAL A 259 27.72 -10.85 14.55
CA VAL A 259 26.77 -11.79 15.15
C VAL A 259 26.83 -13.12 14.40
N PRO A 260 27.06 -14.27 15.08
CA PRO A 260 27.14 -15.57 14.44
C PRO A 260 25.86 -15.95 13.69
N ALA A 261 25.98 -16.75 12.63
CA ALA A 261 24.82 -17.23 11.86
C ALA A 261 23.82 -18.02 12.72
N GLU A 262 24.31 -18.77 13.72
CA GLU A 262 23.50 -19.57 14.64
C GLU A 262 22.91 -18.76 15.80
N ASP A 263 23.22 -17.48 15.91
CA ASP A 263 22.64 -16.62 16.94
C ASP A 263 21.11 -16.50 16.74
N SER A 264 20.37 -16.41 17.85
CA SER A 264 18.91 -16.31 17.79
C SER A 264 18.46 -15.03 17.09
N GLU A 265 19.22 -13.93 17.17
CA GLU A 265 18.90 -12.66 16.51
C GLU A 265 19.02 -12.78 14.98
N MET A 266 20.10 -13.41 14.49
CA MET A 266 20.30 -13.66 13.06
C MET A 266 19.27 -14.65 12.51
N ARG A 267 19.04 -15.77 13.22
CA ARG A 267 18.01 -16.75 12.83
C ARG A 267 16.62 -16.13 12.77
N TRP A 268 16.28 -15.27 13.73
CA TRP A 268 15.01 -14.56 13.72
C TRP A 268 14.89 -13.65 12.49
N ALA A 269 15.92 -12.84 12.19
CA ALA A 269 15.91 -11.93 11.04
C ALA A 269 15.74 -12.68 9.71
N LEU A 270 16.47 -13.78 9.53
CA LEU A 270 16.35 -14.64 8.36
C LEU A 270 14.97 -15.29 8.24
N LYS A 271 14.37 -15.70 9.36
CA LYS A 271 13.01 -16.25 9.39
C LYS A 271 11.95 -15.21 9.00
N GLN A 272 12.11 -13.95 9.40
CA GLN A 272 11.18 -12.88 8.96
C GLN A 272 11.30 -12.62 7.45
N LEU A 273 12.51 -12.61 6.91
CA LEU A 273 12.73 -12.49 5.45
C LEU A 273 12.13 -13.67 4.69
N GLU A 274 12.26 -14.88 5.24
CA GLU A 274 11.64 -16.09 4.68
C GLU A 274 10.11 -16.03 4.68
N ALA A 275 9.49 -15.45 5.71
CA ALA A 275 8.03 -15.29 5.77
C ALA A 275 7.47 -14.43 4.64
N LEU A 276 8.27 -13.52 4.07
CA LEU A 276 7.92 -12.69 2.91
C LEU A 276 8.18 -13.36 1.56
N CYS A 277 8.86 -14.51 1.53
CA CYS A 277 9.12 -15.25 0.31
C CYS A 277 7.88 -16.03 -0.12
N VAL A 278 7.54 -15.98 -1.41
CA VAL A 278 6.46 -16.75 -2.03
C VAL A 278 7.04 -17.57 -3.16
N THR A 279 6.96 -18.89 -3.04
CA THR A 279 7.41 -19.83 -4.06
C THR A 279 6.23 -20.34 -4.86
N THR A 280 6.26 -20.18 -6.18
CA THR A 280 5.24 -20.69 -7.09
C THR A 280 5.92 -21.48 -8.20
N GLY A 281 5.74 -22.81 -8.21
CA GLY A 281 6.46 -23.68 -9.14
C GLY A 281 7.98 -23.60 -8.91
N ASP A 282 8.71 -23.17 -9.93
CA ASP A 282 10.17 -23.01 -9.92
C ASP A 282 10.63 -21.56 -9.68
N GLN A 283 9.72 -20.66 -9.28
CA GLN A 283 9.97 -19.23 -9.15
C GLN A 283 9.78 -18.76 -7.72
N LEU A 284 10.62 -17.79 -7.32
CA LEU A 284 10.51 -17.10 -6.04
C LEU A 284 10.22 -15.62 -6.26
N ARG A 285 9.14 -15.16 -5.62
CA ARG A 285 8.83 -13.74 -5.42
C ARG A 285 9.03 -13.37 -3.96
N VAL A 286 9.20 -12.09 -3.69
CA VAL A 286 9.38 -11.56 -2.34
C VAL A 286 8.39 -10.43 -2.14
N ARG A 287 7.54 -10.54 -1.12
CA ARG A 287 6.57 -9.50 -0.76
C ARG A 287 7.32 -8.30 -0.17
N PRO A 288 6.97 -7.06 -0.54
CA PRO A 288 7.60 -5.87 0.04
C PRO A 288 7.24 -5.67 1.51
N TYR A 289 6.00 -6.00 1.89
CA TYR A 289 5.47 -6.01 3.25
C TYR A 289 4.09 -6.68 3.25
N GLU A 290 3.58 -7.02 4.43
CA GLU A 290 2.21 -7.49 4.63
C GLU A 290 1.30 -6.34 5.08
N SER A 291 0.04 -6.32 4.63
CA SER A 291 -0.93 -5.26 5.00
C SER A 291 -2.29 -5.83 5.45
N PRO A 292 -2.29 -6.72 6.47
CA PRO A 292 -3.49 -7.48 6.83
C PRO A 292 -4.64 -6.59 7.34
N VAL A 293 -4.34 -5.45 7.99
CA VAL A 293 -5.37 -4.50 8.46
C VAL A 293 -6.12 -3.87 7.31
N ARG A 294 -5.39 -3.38 6.30
CA ARG A 294 -5.99 -2.76 5.10
C ARG A 294 -6.82 -3.79 4.34
N ASP A 295 -6.25 -4.95 4.09
CA ASP A 295 -6.89 -6.04 3.37
C ASP A 295 -8.17 -6.49 4.08
N THR A 296 -8.11 -6.69 5.39
CA THR A 296 -9.28 -7.05 6.22
C THR A 296 -10.34 -5.96 6.23
N ALA A 297 -9.95 -4.68 6.36
CA ALA A 297 -10.89 -3.56 6.37
C ALA A 297 -11.62 -3.39 5.03
N LEU A 298 -10.91 -3.50 3.91
CA LEU A 298 -11.49 -3.47 2.57
C LEU A 298 -12.41 -4.68 2.34
N SER A 299 -11.96 -5.88 2.71
CA SER A 299 -12.76 -7.10 2.56
C SER A 299 -14.02 -7.10 3.40
N LEU A 300 -13.93 -6.64 4.66
CA LEU A 300 -15.10 -6.46 5.52
C LEU A 300 -16.08 -5.42 4.95
N SER A 301 -15.56 -4.34 4.36
CA SER A 301 -16.39 -3.31 3.70
C SER A 301 -17.09 -3.82 2.44
N ALA A 302 -16.43 -4.69 1.65
CA ALA A 302 -16.98 -5.28 0.43
C ALA A 302 -18.01 -6.38 0.72
N THR A 303 -17.77 -7.18 1.77
CA THR A 303 -18.68 -8.26 2.19
C THR A 303 -19.89 -7.77 2.98
N SER A 304 -19.81 -6.58 3.57
CA SER A 304 -20.94 -5.93 4.23
C SER A 304 -21.83 -5.21 3.22
N SER A 305 -23.11 -5.57 3.13
CA SER A 305 -24.07 -4.78 2.33
C SER A 305 -24.22 -3.38 2.92
N VAL A 306 -24.30 -2.37 2.05
CA VAL A 306 -24.54 -0.98 2.48
C VAL A 306 -25.79 -0.90 3.35
N GLY A 307 -25.64 -0.53 4.62
CA GLY A 307 -26.75 -0.31 5.55
C GLY A 307 -27.33 -1.59 6.19
N ALA A 308 -26.73 -2.77 5.96
CA ALA A 308 -27.08 -3.98 6.69
C ALA A 308 -26.05 -4.26 7.79
N VAL A 309 -26.52 -4.56 9.01
CA VAL A 309 -25.63 -5.10 10.04
C VAL A 309 -25.17 -6.47 9.54
N SER A 310 -23.87 -6.64 9.27
CA SER A 310 -23.32 -7.95 8.97
C SER A 310 -23.32 -8.77 10.26
N SER A 311 -24.40 -9.51 10.50
CA SER A 311 -24.52 -10.50 11.57
C SER A 311 -23.91 -11.86 11.20
N SER A 312 -23.15 -11.93 10.11
CA SER A 312 -22.48 -13.16 9.71
C SER A 312 -21.31 -13.45 10.66
N ALA A 313 -21.13 -14.71 11.06
CA ALA A 313 -20.01 -15.11 11.92
C ALA A 313 -18.64 -14.72 11.34
N ARG A 314 -18.50 -14.74 10.00
CA ARG A 314 -17.30 -14.28 9.28
C ARG A 314 -17.07 -12.77 9.41
N GLY A 315 -18.12 -11.96 9.37
CA GLY A 315 -18.02 -10.52 9.58
C GLY A 315 -17.70 -10.16 11.03
N GLU A 316 -18.23 -10.91 11.98
CA GLU A 316 -17.91 -10.74 13.41
C GLU A 316 -16.45 -11.09 13.72
N SER A 317 -15.94 -12.21 13.19
CA SER A 317 -14.52 -12.58 13.36
C SER A 317 -13.57 -11.53 12.78
N ALA A 318 -13.91 -10.98 11.61
CA ALA A 318 -13.12 -9.92 10.98
C ALA A 318 -13.09 -8.62 11.79
N ALA A 319 -14.26 -8.17 12.26
CA ALA A 319 -14.37 -6.99 13.09
C ALA A 319 -13.64 -7.17 14.43
N GLN A 320 -13.77 -8.35 15.05
CA GLN A 320 -13.04 -8.67 16.28
C GLN A 320 -11.53 -8.68 16.04
N TRP A 321 -11.07 -9.28 14.94
CA TRP A 321 -9.65 -9.29 14.58
C TRP A 321 -9.10 -7.87 14.42
N LEU A 322 -9.81 -6.96 13.74
CA LEU A 322 -9.40 -5.55 13.60
C LEU A 322 -9.26 -4.84 14.96
N LEU A 323 -10.16 -5.14 15.91
CA LEU A 323 -10.12 -4.57 17.26
C LEU A 323 -8.95 -5.14 18.07
N ASP A 324 -8.68 -6.45 17.94
CA ASP A 324 -7.59 -7.12 18.64
C ASP A 324 -6.21 -6.70 18.07
N PHE A 325 -6.16 -6.36 16.78
CA PHE A 325 -4.96 -5.84 16.12
C PHE A 325 -4.67 -4.36 16.46
N GLU A 326 -5.52 -3.68 17.22
CA GLU A 326 -5.31 -2.29 17.61
C GLU A 326 -3.96 -2.10 18.33
N THR A 327 -3.02 -1.46 17.64
CA THR A 327 -1.70 -1.22 18.20
C THR A 327 -1.74 -0.06 19.19
N ARG A 328 -1.21 -0.27 20.41
CA ARG A 328 -0.97 0.81 21.37
C ARG A 328 0.42 1.44 21.25
N ASN A 329 1.23 0.96 20.30
CA ASN A 329 2.60 1.41 20.08
C ASN A 329 2.69 2.35 18.87
N ALA A 330 3.10 3.59 19.12
CA ALA A 330 3.20 4.68 18.13
C ALA A 330 4.31 4.52 17.06
N GLY A 331 4.80 3.29 16.81
CA GLY A 331 5.97 3.05 15.95
C GLY A 331 5.68 3.08 14.45
N PHE A 332 4.53 2.53 14.05
CA PHE A 332 4.15 2.30 12.64
C PHE A 332 2.64 2.37 12.38
N THR A 333 1.85 2.93 13.31
CA THR A 333 0.41 3.16 13.06
C THR A 333 0.25 4.18 11.93
N ASP A 334 -0.42 3.78 10.85
CA ASP A 334 -0.66 4.63 9.70
C ASP A 334 -2.11 5.14 9.64
N THR A 335 -2.27 6.30 9.00
CA THR A 335 -3.57 6.99 8.91
C THR A 335 -4.54 6.29 7.97
N GLU A 336 -4.05 5.61 6.92
CA GLU A 336 -4.88 4.91 5.93
C GLU A 336 -5.58 3.71 6.56
N SER A 337 -4.82 2.78 7.15
CA SER A 337 -5.33 1.57 7.79
C SER A 337 -6.29 1.93 8.93
N THR A 338 -5.97 2.97 9.70
CA THR A 338 -6.86 3.45 10.79
C THR A 338 -8.18 3.97 10.23
N ALA A 339 -8.15 4.77 9.16
CA ALA A 339 -9.35 5.29 8.52
C ALA A 339 -10.18 4.17 7.88
N LEU A 340 -9.55 3.24 7.15
CA LEU A 340 -10.23 2.10 6.52
C LEU A 340 -10.86 1.17 7.57
N ALA A 341 -10.18 0.87 8.67
CA ALA A 341 -10.74 0.08 9.77
C ALA A 341 -11.98 0.76 10.37
N LEU A 342 -11.95 2.08 10.57
CA LEU A 342 -13.12 2.84 11.02
C LEU A 342 -14.28 2.78 10.01
N VAL A 343 -14.01 2.94 8.72
CA VAL A 343 -15.03 2.79 7.66
C VAL A 343 -15.64 1.39 7.69
N ALA A 344 -14.80 0.34 7.78
CA ALA A 344 -15.24 -1.05 7.81
C ALA A 344 -16.12 -1.36 9.03
N LEU A 345 -15.71 -0.93 10.22
CA LEU A 345 -16.48 -1.09 11.46
C LEU A 345 -17.80 -0.31 11.40
N ALA A 346 -17.81 0.88 10.80
CA ALA A 346 -19.02 1.67 10.64
C ALA A 346 -20.00 1.04 9.64
N ARG A 347 -19.52 0.65 8.45
CA ARG A 347 -20.34 0.05 7.38
C ARG A 347 -20.92 -1.31 7.77
N SER A 348 -20.18 -2.10 8.53
CA SER A 348 -20.64 -3.40 9.03
C SER A 348 -21.56 -3.30 10.25
N GLY A 349 -21.73 -2.10 10.83
CA GLY A 349 -22.54 -1.84 12.02
C GLY A 349 -21.84 -2.14 13.36
N HIS A 350 -20.59 -2.62 13.34
CA HIS A 350 -19.84 -2.97 14.55
C HIS A 350 -19.44 -1.73 15.37
N ALA A 351 -19.20 -0.59 14.73
CA ALA A 351 -18.81 0.66 15.42
C ALA A 351 -19.88 1.18 16.41
N LEU A 352 -21.14 0.74 16.27
CA LEU A 352 -22.25 1.11 17.16
C LEU A 352 -22.32 0.24 18.43
N ARG A 353 -21.54 -0.84 18.51
CA ARG A 353 -21.50 -1.73 19.68
C ARG A 353 -20.73 -1.07 20.83
N GLU A 354 -21.24 -1.16 22.05
CA GLU A 354 -20.61 -0.57 23.24
C GLU A 354 -19.17 -1.03 23.45
N THR A 355 -18.88 -2.30 23.13
CA THR A 355 -17.54 -2.91 23.21
C THR A 355 -16.53 -2.25 22.28
N CYS A 356 -16.98 -1.65 21.17
CA CYS A 356 -16.11 -1.02 20.18
C CYS A 356 -15.84 0.46 20.49
N CYS A 357 -16.66 1.09 21.34
CA CYS A 357 -16.64 2.54 21.53
C CYS A 357 -15.27 3.10 21.95
N GLY A 358 -14.59 2.40 22.86
CA GLY A 358 -13.27 2.83 23.31
C GLY A 358 -12.23 2.87 22.18
N ALA A 359 -12.20 1.84 21.32
CA ALA A 359 -11.28 1.75 20.19
C ALA A 359 -11.62 2.79 19.11
N VAL A 360 -12.91 2.95 18.80
CA VAL A 360 -13.41 3.95 17.84
C VAL A 360 -13.04 5.36 18.27
N CYS A 361 -13.25 5.74 19.54
CA CYS A 361 -12.85 7.06 20.05
C CYS A 361 -11.35 7.29 19.89
N ARG A 362 -10.51 6.33 20.28
CA ARG A 362 -9.04 6.46 20.17
C ARG A 362 -8.59 6.62 18.73
N ALA A 363 -9.19 5.87 17.80
CA ALA A 363 -8.88 5.98 16.38
C ALA A 363 -9.29 7.36 15.80
N ILE A 364 -10.46 7.88 16.18
CA ILE A 364 -10.88 9.24 15.78
C ILE A 364 -9.92 10.29 16.35
N ASP A 365 -9.59 10.20 17.64
CA ASP A 365 -8.66 11.13 18.30
C ASP A 365 -7.28 11.09 17.64
N PHE A 366 -6.80 9.89 17.29
CA PHE A 366 -5.56 9.72 16.52
C PHE A 366 -5.63 10.42 15.16
N LEU A 367 -6.68 10.18 14.37
CA LEU A 367 -6.83 10.82 13.06
C LEU A 367 -6.89 12.35 13.19
N LEU A 368 -7.67 12.90 14.12
CA LEU A 368 -7.72 14.35 14.35
C LEU A 368 -6.35 14.90 14.78
N ALA A 369 -5.64 14.19 15.66
CA ALA A 369 -4.32 14.57 16.11
C ALA A 369 -3.27 14.51 15.00
N MET A 370 -3.47 13.70 13.96
CA MET A 370 -2.56 13.53 12.83
C MET A 370 -2.74 14.58 11.71
N GLN A 371 -3.77 15.44 11.76
CA GLN A 371 -4.00 16.44 10.72
C GLN A 371 -2.84 17.45 10.62
N ASN A 372 -2.31 17.62 9.41
CA ASN A 372 -1.26 18.56 9.11
C ASN A 372 -1.75 20.01 9.11
N ARG A 373 -0.83 20.97 9.18
CA ARG A 373 -1.18 22.42 9.20
C ARG A 373 -1.88 22.87 7.92
N ASP A 374 -1.51 22.29 6.79
CA ASP A 374 -2.12 22.54 5.48
C ASP A 374 -3.55 21.97 5.34
N GLY A 375 -4.02 21.20 6.31
CA GLY A 375 -5.37 20.64 6.36
C GLY A 375 -5.46 19.19 5.88
N GLY A 376 -4.41 18.66 5.24
CA GLY A 376 -4.37 17.27 4.79
C GLY A 376 -3.79 16.29 5.82
N TRP A 377 -3.71 15.02 5.41
CA TRP A 377 -3.11 13.92 6.18
C TRP A 377 -1.97 13.25 5.41
N SER A 378 -0.92 12.92 6.14
CA SER A 378 0.22 12.11 5.72
C SER A 378 0.04 10.66 6.16
N ALA A 379 0.89 9.74 5.68
CA ALA A 379 0.72 8.31 5.96
C ALA A 379 1.05 7.96 7.42
N PHE A 380 2.17 8.44 7.94
CA PHE A 380 2.71 8.02 9.24
C PHE A 380 3.08 9.18 10.16
N ASP A 381 3.64 10.27 9.63
CA ASP A 381 4.24 11.34 10.43
C ASP A 381 3.56 12.69 10.18
N ARG A 382 3.03 13.31 11.23
CA ARG A 382 2.44 14.65 11.16
C ARG A 382 3.51 15.73 10.93
N GLY A 383 3.30 16.55 9.91
CA GLY A 383 4.01 17.80 9.64
C GLY A 383 5.41 17.59 9.05
N LEU A 384 5.68 16.37 8.57
CA LEU A 384 6.99 15.99 8.07
C LEU A 384 7.10 16.22 6.56
N LYS A 385 8.15 16.90 6.10
CA LYS A 385 8.34 17.14 4.65
C LYS A 385 8.61 15.85 3.86
N ALA A 386 9.21 14.86 4.50
CA ALA A 386 9.49 13.55 3.92
C ALA A 386 8.24 12.64 3.87
N ASP A 387 7.18 13.01 4.57
CA ASP A 387 5.87 12.34 4.55
C ASP A 387 4.77 13.42 4.47
N PRO A 388 4.62 14.08 3.31
CA PRO A 388 3.70 15.20 3.16
C PRO A 388 2.24 14.74 3.11
N SER A 389 1.32 15.69 3.29
CA SER A 389 -0.10 15.46 3.08
C SER A 389 -0.40 14.92 1.67
N CYS A 390 -1.34 13.96 1.59
CA CYS A 390 -1.73 13.29 0.35
C CYS A 390 -3.25 13.42 0.11
N PRO A 391 -3.72 13.77 -1.11
CA PRO A 391 -5.15 13.85 -1.43
C PRO A 391 -5.95 12.57 -1.15
N ALA A 392 -5.45 11.40 -1.58
CA ALA A 392 -6.15 10.13 -1.38
C ALA A 392 -6.33 9.81 0.11
N LEU A 393 -5.26 9.95 0.91
CA LEU A 393 -5.30 9.72 2.36
C LEU A 393 -6.23 10.70 3.07
N THR A 394 -6.14 11.98 2.70
CA THR A 394 -7.01 13.03 3.26
C THR A 394 -8.48 12.71 3.01
N ALA A 395 -8.81 12.25 1.81
CA ALA A 395 -10.18 11.90 1.47
C ALA A 395 -10.66 10.59 2.13
N CYS A 396 -9.78 9.61 2.32
CA CYS A 396 -10.08 8.41 3.10
C CYS A 396 -10.39 8.76 4.57
N VAL A 397 -9.61 9.66 5.18
CA VAL A 397 -9.88 10.18 6.52
C VAL A 397 -11.21 10.94 6.57
N LEU A 398 -11.54 11.74 5.54
CA LEU A 398 -12.84 12.41 5.47
C LEU A 398 -14.00 11.41 5.40
N GLU A 399 -13.88 10.36 4.61
CA GLU A 399 -14.87 9.27 4.56
C GLU A 399 -15.05 8.64 5.94
N ALA A 400 -13.95 8.26 6.60
CA ALA A 400 -13.98 7.67 7.94
C ALA A 400 -14.67 8.59 8.96
N LEU A 401 -14.23 9.84 9.07
CA LEU A 401 -14.80 10.82 10.00
C LEU A 401 -16.28 11.10 9.71
N SER A 402 -16.71 11.05 8.44
CA SER A 402 -18.11 11.27 8.08
C SER A 402 -19.06 10.24 8.71
N HIS A 403 -18.61 9.01 8.94
CA HIS A 403 -19.43 8.01 9.64
C HIS A 403 -19.73 8.37 11.10
N PHE A 404 -18.97 9.32 11.67
CA PHE A 404 -19.09 9.76 13.06
C PHE A 404 -19.57 11.22 13.20
N GLY A 405 -20.20 11.75 12.14
CA GLY A 405 -20.89 13.05 12.19
C GLY A 405 -20.06 14.27 11.81
N PHE A 406 -18.82 14.08 11.35
CA PHE A 406 -18.00 15.18 10.82
C PHE A 406 -18.51 15.61 9.43
N ARG A 407 -18.85 16.89 9.27
CA ARG A 407 -19.44 17.45 8.04
C ARG A 407 -18.79 18.79 7.69
N THR A 408 -19.01 19.27 6.46
CA THR A 408 -18.63 20.63 6.06
C THR A 408 -19.24 21.66 7.02
N GLY A 409 -18.49 22.73 7.32
CA GLY A 409 -18.79 23.70 8.37
C GLY A 409 -18.08 23.41 9.70
N GLN A 410 -17.39 22.26 9.82
CA GLN A 410 -16.54 21.94 10.97
C GLN A 410 -15.07 22.14 10.61
N PRO A 411 -14.26 22.78 11.48
CA PRO A 411 -12.87 23.13 11.16
C PRO A 411 -11.98 22.00 10.62
N PRO A 412 -11.98 20.76 11.17
CA PRO A 412 -11.12 19.70 10.63
C PRO A 412 -11.52 19.31 9.20
N VAL A 413 -12.82 19.32 8.89
CA VAL A 413 -13.34 19.00 7.55
C VAL A 413 -13.08 20.13 6.57
N ASP A 414 -13.36 21.38 6.94
CA ASP A 414 -13.22 22.53 6.03
C ASP A 414 -11.76 22.76 5.60
N ARG A 415 -10.81 22.50 6.52
CA ARG A 415 -9.37 22.54 6.22
C ARG A 415 -8.98 21.43 5.25
N ALA A 416 -9.54 20.23 5.41
CA ALA A 416 -9.30 19.10 4.51
C ALA A 416 -9.88 19.37 3.11
N VAL A 417 -11.10 19.89 3.04
CA VAL A 417 -11.74 20.30 1.78
C VAL A 417 -10.89 21.37 1.09
N THR A 418 -10.45 22.39 1.83
CA THR A 418 -9.56 23.44 1.28
C THR A 418 -8.27 22.85 0.71
N PHE A 419 -7.65 21.92 1.45
CA PHE A 419 -6.47 21.18 0.98
C PHE A 419 -6.76 20.45 -0.33
N LEU A 420 -7.83 19.64 -0.39
CA LEU A 420 -8.20 18.87 -1.58
C LEU A 420 -8.45 19.78 -2.78
N LEU A 421 -9.23 20.85 -2.62
CA LEU A 421 -9.52 21.80 -3.70
C LEU A 421 -8.26 22.49 -4.21
N GLY A 422 -7.29 22.80 -3.34
CA GLY A 422 -6.00 23.38 -3.72
C GLY A 422 -5.07 22.43 -4.48
N TYR A 423 -5.32 21.12 -4.44
CA TYR A 423 -4.53 20.08 -5.12
C TYR A 423 -5.20 19.52 -6.38
N GLN A 424 -6.37 20.06 -6.78
CA GLN A 424 -7.04 19.61 -8.00
C GLN A 424 -6.28 20.12 -9.24
N GLU A 425 -5.99 19.21 -10.17
CA GLU A 425 -5.33 19.55 -11.43
C GLU A 425 -6.25 20.35 -12.37
N VAL A 426 -5.67 20.99 -13.39
CA VAL A 426 -6.44 21.73 -14.42
C VAL A 426 -7.40 20.81 -15.18
N SER A 427 -7.03 19.56 -15.39
CA SER A 427 -7.90 18.53 -15.97
C SER A 427 -9.09 18.15 -15.07
N GLY A 428 -9.04 18.45 -13.77
CA GLY A 428 -10.09 18.10 -12.81
C GLY A 428 -9.82 16.83 -11.99
N ASN A 429 -8.77 16.07 -12.31
CA ASN A 429 -8.34 14.93 -11.50
C ASN A 429 -7.44 15.36 -10.32
N TRP A 430 -7.16 14.40 -9.44
CA TRP A 430 -6.14 14.52 -8.41
C TRP A 430 -5.00 13.55 -8.67
N ARG A 431 -3.79 14.04 -8.51
CA ARG A 431 -2.56 13.25 -8.51
C ARG A 431 -1.93 13.27 -7.12
N THR A 432 -1.22 12.21 -6.77
CA THR A 432 -0.43 12.17 -5.54
C THR A 432 1.05 12.10 -5.86
N ARG A 433 1.86 12.61 -4.93
CA ARG A 433 3.32 12.61 -5.03
C ARG A 433 3.93 11.20 -5.12
N TRP A 434 3.22 10.20 -4.58
CA TRP A 434 3.67 8.81 -4.52
C TRP A 434 3.42 8.03 -5.81
N GLY A 435 2.90 8.68 -6.86
CA GLY A 435 2.61 8.00 -8.13
C GLY A 435 1.36 7.12 -8.05
N MET A 436 0.46 7.37 -7.09
CA MET A 436 -0.82 6.66 -7.04
C MET A 436 -1.62 6.92 -8.31
N ASN A 437 -2.39 5.90 -8.71
CA ASN A 437 -3.28 5.98 -9.85
C ASN A 437 -4.22 7.20 -9.72
N PRO A 438 -4.27 8.09 -10.73
CA PRO A 438 -5.18 9.24 -10.73
C PRO A 438 -6.66 8.85 -10.63
N LEU A 439 -7.05 7.67 -11.14
CA LEU A 439 -8.41 7.14 -11.01
C LEU A 439 -8.73 6.81 -9.55
N ALA A 440 -7.87 6.03 -8.89
CA ALA A 440 -8.02 5.71 -7.46
C ALA A 440 -8.10 6.97 -6.60
N THR A 441 -7.18 7.91 -6.84
CA THR A 441 -7.10 9.15 -6.07
C THR A 441 -8.35 10.02 -6.27
N THR A 442 -8.74 10.22 -7.53
CA THR A 442 -9.93 11.03 -7.85
C THR A 442 -11.19 10.38 -7.29
N GLY A 443 -11.32 9.05 -7.39
CA GLY A 443 -12.45 8.32 -6.82
C GLY A 443 -12.55 8.47 -5.31
N GLN A 444 -11.45 8.26 -4.58
CA GLN A 444 -11.43 8.44 -3.14
C GLN A 444 -11.77 9.88 -2.73
N VAL A 445 -11.30 10.89 -3.48
CA VAL A 445 -11.62 12.31 -3.25
C VAL A 445 -13.12 12.58 -3.41
N LEU A 446 -13.75 12.10 -4.48
CA LEU A 446 -15.19 12.30 -4.68
C LEU A 446 -16.02 11.60 -3.60
N VAL A 447 -15.62 10.39 -3.19
CA VAL A 447 -16.25 9.66 -2.07
C VAL A 447 -16.14 10.47 -0.78
N GLY A 448 -14.92 10.89 -0.40
CA GLY A 448 -14.68 11.64 0.84
C GLY A 448 -15.41 12.99 0.88
N LEU A 449 -15.37 13.76 -0.22
CA LEU A 449 -16.08 15.04 -0.32
C LEU A 449 -17.60 14.84 -0.17
N ASN A 450 -18.20 13.94 -0.95
CA ASN A 450 -19.63 13.65 -0.88
C ASN A 450 -20.04 13.18 0.53
N ALA A 451 -19.26 12.32 1.16
CA ALA A 451 -19.56 11.77 2.49
C ALA A 451 -19.64 12.87 3.58
N THR A 452 -18.87 13.95 3.43
CA THR A 452 -18.90 15.10 4.34
C THR A 452 -20.04 16.09 4.08
N GLY A 453 -20.83 15.88 3.02
CA GLY A 453 -21.90 16.78 2.60
C GLY A 453 -21.44 17.92 1.69
N PHE A 454 -20.23 17.83 1.11
CA PHE A 454 -19.77 18.79 0.10
C PHE A 454 -20.67 18.74 -1.14
N ASP A 455 -21.00 19.89 -1.70
CA ASP A 455 -21.94 19.99 -2.83
C ASP A 455 -21.41 19.27 -4.08
N THR A 456 -22.10 18.21 -4.48
CA THR A 456 -21.78 17.41 -5.68
C THR A 456 -21.93 18.20 -7.00
N PHE A 457 -22.65 19.33 -6.99
CA PHE A 457 -22.79 20.22 -8.14
C PHE A 457 -21.72 21.31 -8.20
N ALA A 458 -20.87 21.44 -7.18
CA ALA A 458 -19.79 22.41 -7.18
C ALA A 458 -18.83 22.16 -8.34
N ILE A 459 -18.25 23.25 -8.88
CA ILE A 459 -17.35 23.23 -10.04
C ILE A 459 -16.23 22.19 -9.91
N PRO A 460 -15.55 22.04 -8.75
CA PRO A 460 -14.52 21.02 -8.59
C PRO A 460 -15.03 19.58 -8.79
N MET A 461 -16.20 19.24 -8.24
CA MET A 461 -16.83 17.92 -8.41
C MET A 461 -17.17 17.68 -9.88
N ARG A 462 -17.79 18.67 -10.55
CA ARG A 462 -18.20 18.55 -11.96
C ARG A 462 -17.01 18.43 -12.92
N ARG A 463 -15.88 19.07 -12.63
CA ARG A 463 -14.64 18.93 -13.42
C ARG A 463 -14.08 17.51 -13.31
N ALA A 464 -14.07 16.92 -12.12
CA ALA A 464 -13.65 15.55 -11.91
C ALA A 464 -14.57 14.54 -12.61
N VAL A 465 -15.90 14.73 -12.52
CA VAL A 465 -16.89 13.91 -13.24
C VAL A 465 -16.66 13.97 -14.75
N ARG A 466 -16.46 15.18 -15.30
CA ARG A 466 -16.15 15.34 -16.73
C ARG A 466 -14.90 14.56 -17.11
N TRP A 467 -13.82 14.72 -16.35
CA TRP A 467 -12.57 14.02 -16.62
C TRP A 467 -12.75 12.50 -16.60
N LEU A 468 -13.50 11.95 -15.63
CA LEU A 468 -13.79 10.51 -15.56
C LEU A 468 -14.53 10.05 -16.81
N LYS A 469 -15.60 10.74 -17.22
CA LYS A 469 -16.39 10.36 -18.40
C LYS A 469 -15.58 10.45 -19.70
N GLU A 470 -14.76 11.49 -19.84
CA GLU A 470 -13.88 11.67 -21.00
C GLU A 470 -12.73 10.65 -21.04
N SER A 471 -12.39 10.03 -19.90
CA SER A 471 -11.32 9.03 -19.78
C SER A 471 -11.82 7.58 -19.87
N GLN A 472 -13.11 7.35 -20.16
CA GLN A 472 -13.65 6.00 -20.30
C GLN A 472 -13.18 5.36 -21.62
N ASN A 473 -12.80 4.08 -21.56
CA ASN A 473 -12.46 3.28 -22.73
C ASN A 473 -13.72 2.91 -23.53
N ALA A 474 -13.54 2.55 -24.80
CA ALA A 474 -14.65 2.21 -25.70
C ALA A 474 -15.44 0.96 -25.27
N ASP A 475 -14.84 0.07 -24.47
CA ASP A 475 -15.46 -1.13 -23.92
C ASP A 475 -16.17 -0.88 -22.57
N GLY A 476 -16.22 0.38 -22.12
CA GLY A 476 -16.82 0.77 -20.85
C GLY A 476 -15.88 0.73 -19.65
N SER A 477 -14.67 0.19 -19.79
CA SER A 477 -13.66 0.15 -18.72
C SER A 477 -12.95 1.50 -18.52
N TRP A 478 -12.10 1.58 -17.49
CA TRP A 478 -11.16 2.69 -17.30
C TRP A 478 -9.72 2.19 -17.17
N GLY A 479 -8.77 3.10 -17.37
CA GLY A 479 -7.35 2.82 -17.21
C GLY A 479 -6.87 1.75 -18.18
N ASP A 480 -6.12 0.77 -17.69
CA ASP A 480 -5.59 -0.35 -18.47
C ASP A 480 -6.64 -1.48 -18.66
N ALA A 481 -7.92 -1.13 -18.67
CA ALA A 481 -9.06 -2.05 -18.73
C ALA A 481 -9.05 -3.09 -17.59
N THR A 482 -8.68 -2.65 -16.38
CA THR A 482 -8.63 -3.49 -15.19
C THR A 482 -9.92 -3.40 -14.38
N ALA A 483 -10.20 -4.45 -13.59
CA ALA A 483 -11.38 -4.51 -12.73
C ALA A 483 -11.30 -3.46 -11.61
N SER A 484 -10.12 -3.29 -10.98
CA SER A 484 -9.95 -2.32 -9.89
C SER A 484 -10.09 -0.86 -10.36
N GLU A 485 -9.48 -0.49 -11.50
CA GLU A 485 -9.57 0.87 -12.03
C GLU A 485 -10.98 1.24 -12.46
N THR A 486 -11.67 0.31 -13.14
CA THR A 486 -13.08 0.47 -13.52
C THR A 486 -13.95 0.64 -12.27
N ALA A 487 -13.73 -0.17 -11.23
CA ALA A 487 -14.47 -0.06 -9.99
C ALA A 487 -14.22 1.27 -9.25
N TRP A 488 -12.98 1.78 -9.25
CA TRP A 488 -12.70 3.12 -8.69
C TRP A 488 -13.44 4.23 -9.42
N ALA A 489 -13.47 4.18 -10.75
CA ALA A 489 -14.21 5.15 -11.55
C ALA A 489 -15.72 5.07 -11.30
N LEU A 490 -16.29 3.86 -11.16
CA LEU A 490 -17.69 3.66 -10.80
C LEU A 490 -18.02 4.24 -9.43
N LEU A 491 -17.23 3.90 -8.40
CA LEU A 491 -17.41 4.45 -7.04
C LEU A 491 -17.36 5.98 -7.05
N ALA A 492 -16.46 6.56 -7.86
CA ALA A 492 -16.31 8.00 -8.03
C ALA A 492 -17.57 8.65 -8.62
N LEU A 493 -18.08 8.10 -9.73
CA LEU A 493 -19.27 8.60 -10.42
C LEU A 493 -20.52 8.41 -9.56
N LEU A 494 -20.66 7.27 -8.87
CA LEU A 494 -21.75 7.01 -7.93
C LEU A 494 -21.73 8.02 -6.76
N ALA A 495 -20.56 8.31 -6.20
CA ALA A 495 -20.41 9.33 -5.17
C ALA A 495 -20.78 10.74 -5.66
N ALA A 496 -20.65 11.02 -6.96
CA ALA A 496 -21.04 12.28 -7.58
C ALA A 496 -22.51 12.31 -8.07
N ASN A 497 -23.35 11.36 -7.66
CA ASN A 497 -24.73 11.20 -8.10
C ASN A 497 -24.91 10.96 -9.62
N GLU A 498 -23.95 10.32 -10.28
CA GLU A 498 -24.02 9.99 -11.73
C GLU A 498 -24.55 8.57 -12.00
N GLY A 499 -25.28 7.97 -11.06
CA GLY A 499 -25.72 6.57 -11.16
C GLY A 499 -26.61 6.24 -12.37
N GLU A 500 -27.30 7.23 -12.94
CA GLU A 500 -28.14 7.02 -14.14
C GLU A 500 -27.39 7.24 -15.46
N SER A 501 -26.11 7.56 -15.38
CA SER A 501 -25.31 7.86 -16.57
C SER A 501 -24.98 6.61 -17.39
N ALA A 502 -24.89 6.79 -18.71
CA ALA A 502 -24.50 5.72 -19.62
C ALA A 502 -23.09 5.20 -19.32
N GLU A 503 -22.20 6.07 -18.84
CA GLU A 503 -20.84 5.70 -18.47
C GLU A 503 -20.81 4.73 -17.27
N VAL A 504 -21.61 5.00 -16.22
CA VAL A 504 -21.75 4.09 -15.07
C VAL A 504 -22.32 2.75 -15.50
N ARG A 505 -23.32 2.77 -16.39
CA ARG A 505 -23.93 1.55 -16.92
C ARG A 505 -22.90 0.69 -17.67
N ALA A 506 -22.13 1.29 -18.58
CA ALA A 506 -21.13 0.59 -19.37
C ALA A 506 -20.00 0.01 -18.49
N GLY A 507 -19.54 0.75 -17.47
CA GLY A 507 -18.56 0.24 -16.51
C GLY A 507 -19.06 -0.95 -15.69
N ALA A 508 -20.33 -0.91 -15.27
CA ALA A 508 -20.94 -2.03 -14.56
C ALA A 508 -21.07 -3.27 -15.48
N GLU A 509 -21.44 -3.07 -16.75
CA GLU A 509 -21.48 -4.14 -17.76
C GLU A 509 -20.10 -4.75 -18.01
N PHE A 510 -19.05 -3.93 -18.08
CA PHE A 510 -17.67 -4.41 -18.18
C PHE A 510 -17.31 -5.33 -17.00
N LEU A 511 -17.58 -4.92 -15.75
CA LEU A 511 -17.26 -5.73 -14.57
C LEU A 511 -18.08 -7.03 -14.53
N VAL A 512 -19.38 -6.97 -14.85
CA VAL A 512 -20.24 -8.16 -14.93
C VAL A 512 -19.72 -9.12 -16.01
N GLY A 513 -19.34 -8.60 -17.18
CA GLY A 513 -18.87 -9.40 -18.31
C GLY A 513 -17.46 -9.99 -18.15
N THR A 514 -16.66 -9.47 -17.22
CA THR A 514 -15.27 -9.90 -16.97
C THR A 514 -15.12 -10.72 -15.69
N GLN A 515 -16.21 -10.95 -14.93
CA GLN A 515 -16.15 -11.83 -13.76
C GLN A 515 -15.85 -13.26 -14.18
N HIS A 516 -14.91 -13.89 -13.47
CA HIS A 516 -14.56 -15.28 -13.70
C HIS A 516 -15.66 -16.24 -13.19
N ALA A 517 -15.61 -17.49 -13.66
CA ALA A 517 -16.60 -18.51 -13.27
C ALA A 517 -16.57 -18.85 -11.77
N ASP A 518 -15.45 -18.64 -11.09
CA ASP A 518 -15.29 -18.79 -9.64
C ASP A 518 -15.82 -17.60 -8.83
N GLY A 519 -16.25 -16.53 -9.52
CA GLY A 519 -16.77 -15.30 -8.92
C GLY A 519 -15.73 -14.22 -8.65
N ALA A 520 -14.45 -14.50 -8.85
CA ALA A 520 -13.39 -13.51 -8.66
C ALA A 520 -13.19 -12.63 -9.91
N TRP A 521 -12.37 -11.58 -9.75
CA TRP A 521 -11.65 -10.93 -10.84
C TRP A 521 -10.17 -11.00 -10.51
N THR A 522 -9.34 -11.16 -11.52
CA THR A 522 -7.88 -11.10 -11.38
C THR A 522 -7.32 -10.06 -12.33
N GLU A 523 -6.24 -9.41 -11.95
CA GLU A 523 -5.54 -8.46 -12.81
C GLU A 523 -4.03 -8.70 -12.73
N ASP A 524 -3.35 -8.62 -13.88
CA ASP A 524 -1.88 -8.70 -13.96
C ASP A 524 -1.21 -7.33 -13.88
N ALA A 525 -1.97 -6.27 -14.13
CA ALA A 525 -1.49 -4.91 -14.04
C ALA A 525 -1.18 -4.49 -12.60
N PHE A 526 -0.15 -3.67 -12.44
CA PHE A 526 0.16 -3.02 -11.16
C PHE A 526 -0.66 -1.72 -11.05
N THR A 527 -1.80 -1.81 -10.36
CA THR A 527 -2.78 -0.71 -10.24
C THR A 527 -2.54 0.17 -9.00
N GLY A 528 -1.79 -0.33 -8.02
CA GLY A 528 -1.40 0.40 -6.81
C GLY A 528 -0.02 1.07 -6.92
N ALA A 529 0.27 1.97 -5.98
CA ALA A 529 1.58 2.55 -5.78
C ALA A 529 2.12 2.19 -4.40
N ASP A 530 3.43 1.98 -4.31
CA ASP A 530 4.15 1.83 -3.04
C ASP A 530 4.65 3.20 -2.53
N PHE A 531 5.12 3.26 -1.29
CA PHE A 531 5.68 4.48 -0.68
C PHE A 531 6.96 4.96 -1.35
N ALA A 532 7.68 4.07 -2.05
CA ALA A 532 8.83 4.43 -2.86
C ALA A 532 8.39 5.15 -4.16
N PRO A 533 8.89 6.37 -4.43
CA PRO A 533 8.46 7.12 -5.62
C PRO A 533 8.67 6.34 -6.91
N GLY A 534 7.58 6.14 -7.66
CA GLY A 534 7.61 5.45 -8.96
C GLY A 534 7.52 3.92 -8.87
N SER A 535 7.52 3.33 -7.67
CA SER A 535 7.32 1.89 -7.49
C SER A 535 5.84 1.54 -7.56
N LYS A 536 5.53 0.52 -8.34
CA LYS A 536 4.17 0.03 -8.53
C LYS A 536 3.92 -1.23 -7.71
N LEU A 537 2.66 -1.41 -7.32
CA LEU A 537 2.24 -2.48 -6.44
C LEU A 537 0.99 -3.16 -6.97
N LYS A 538 1.01 -4.50 -6.99
CA LYS A 538 -0.13 -5.34 -7.30
C LYS A 538 -0.69 -5.90 -6.01
N SER A 539 -2.02 -5.94 -5.90
CA SER A 539 -2.75 -6.56 -4.79
C SER A 539 -3.74 -7.56 -5.35
N GLU A 540 -3.71 -8.78 -4.82
CA GLU A 540 -4.65 -9.84 -5.20
C GLU A 540 -6.10 -9.52 -4.78
N LEU A 541 -6.29 -8.78 -3.68
CA LEU A 541 -7.63 -8.51 -3.14
C LEU A 541 -8.29 -7.28 -3.76
N HIS A 542 -7.54 -6.31 -4.27
CA HIS A 542 -8.11 -5.13 -4.94
C HIS A 542 -9.11 -5.46 -6.06
N PRO A 543 -8.80 -6.34 -7.03
CA PRO A 543 -9.73 -6.71 -8.09
C PRO A 543 -10.97 -7.46 -7.55
N MET A 544 -10.97 -7.96 -6.32
CA MET A 544 -12.18 -8.55 -5.71
C MET A 544 -12.97 -7.52 -4.89
N CYS A 545 -12.31 -6.78 -4.02
CA CYS A 545 -12.95 -5.85 -3.10
C CYS A 545 -13.65 -4.70 -3.83
N PHE A 546 -12.95 -4.01 -4.74
CA PHE A 546 -13.48 -2.80 -5.36
C PHE A 546 -14.65 -3.07 -6.31
N PRO A 547 -14.62 -4.08 -7.22
CA PRO A 547 -15.77 -4.41 -8.04
C PRO A 547 -17.01 -4.77 -7.24
N VAL A 548 -16.86 -5.59 -6.18
CA VAL A 548 -17.98 -5.93 -5.29
C VAL A 548 -18.56 -4.66 -4.66
N MET A 549 -17.71 -3.77 -4.12
CA MET A 549 -18.16 -2.50 -3.53
C MET A 549 -18.87 -1.60 -4.55
N ALA A 550 -18.33 -1.48 -5.77
CA ALA A 550 -18.86 -0.63 -6.82
C ALA A 550 -20.23 -1.13 -7.31
N LEU A 551 -20.33 -2.43 -7.62
CA LEU A 551 -21.56 -3.05 -8.11
C LEU A 551 -22.65 -3.09 -7.02
N ASP A 552 -22.31 -3.41 -5.77
CA ASP A 552 -23.25 -3.35 -4.65
C ASP A 552 -23.77 -1.93 -4.40
N ARG A 553 -22.89 -0.93 -4.50
CA ARG A 553 -23.30 0.48 -4.42
C ARG A 553 -24.23 0.85 -5.58
N TYR A 554 -23.91 0.42 -6.79
CA TYR A 554 -24.75 0.68 -7.96
C TYR A 554 -26.15 0.06 -7.82
N LEU A 555 -26.25 -1.20 -7.37
CA LEU A 555 -27.53 -1.83 -7.02
C LEU A 555 -28.30 -1.00 -6.02
N THR A 556 -27.65 -0.62 -4.93
CA THR A 556 -28.30 0.09 -3.82
C THR A 556 -28.85 1.43 -4.30
N ASP A 557 -28.10 2.19 -5.09
CA ASP A 557 -28.54 3.49 -5.61
C ASP A 557 -29.67 3.35 -6.65
N ARG A 558 -29.74 2.23 -7.39
CA ARG A 558 -30.81 1.95 -8.38
C ARG A 558 -32.07 1.32 -7.78
N THR A 559 -31.96 0.67 -6.62
CA THR A 559 -33.07 -0.03 -5.95
C THR A 559 -33.61 0.70 -4.73
N ARG A 560 -32.95 1.76 -4.26
CA ARG A 560 -33.47 2.62 -3.20
C ARG A 560 -34.74 3.34 -3.66
N PRO A 561 -35.82 3.36 -2.85
CA PRO A 561 -36.94 4.26 -3.09
C PRO A 561 -36.46 5.71 -3.16
N ALA A 562 -37.02 6.52 -4.06
CA ALA A 562 -36.62 7.93 -4.25
C ALA A 562 -36.70 8.77 -2.96
N ASP A 563 -37.57 8.36 -2.02
CA ASP A 563 -37.80 9.04 -0.74
C ASP A 563 -36.97 8.46 0.43
N ALA A 564 -36.16 7.43 0.20
CA ALA A 564 -35.30 6.87 1.24
C ALA A 564 -34.10 7.80 1.51
N PRO A 565 -33.83 8.18 2.77
CA PRO A 565 -32.74 9.10 3.08
C PRO A 565 -31.39 8.53 2.59
N LYS A 566 -30.69 9.30 1.74
CA LYS A 566 -29.44 8.89 1.05
C LYS A 566 -28.31 8.50 2.00
N VAL A 567 -28.37 8.97 3.23
CA VAL A 567 -27.44 8.73 4.34
C VAL A 567 -28.31 8.46 5.56
N LEU A 568 -27.88 7.64 6.52
CA LEU A 568 -28.48 7.69 7.86
C LEU A 568 -28.40 9.14 8.34
N THR A 569 -29.48 9.89 8.20
CA THR A 569 -29.52 11.25 8.65
C THR A 569 -29.66 11.21 10.17
N ARG A 570 -29.25 12.30 10.83
CA ARG A 570 -29.48 12.47 12.27
C ARG A 570 -30.96 12.25 12.66
N THR A 571 -31.87 12.39 11.71
CA THR A 571 -33.31 12.17 11.79
C THR A 571 -33.73 10.69 11.75
N ASP A 572 -33.02 9.83 11.01
CA ASP A 572 -33.23 8.37 11.02
C ASP A 572 -32.76 7.73 12.33
N LEU A 573 -31.84 8.42 13.01
CA LEU A 573 -31.40 8.16 14.39
C LEU A 573 -32.30 8.88 15.42
N GLY A 574 -33.43 9.45 14.98
CA GLY A 574 -34.12 10.56 15.62
C GLY A 574 -35.56 10.33 16.08
N HIS A 575 -35.93 9.12 16.50
CA HIS A 575 -36.92 8.94 17.58
C HIS A 575 -36.33 8.31 18.85
N GLN A 576 -35.00 8.17 18.89
CA GLN A 576 -34.27 8.09 20.15
C GLN A 576 -33.48 9.38 20.32
N THR A 577 -34.07 10.32 21.04
CA THR A 577 -33.32 11.38 21.76
C THR A 577 -32.26 10.82 22.73
N ASN A 578 -32.11 9.50 22.78
CA ASN A 578 -31.02 8.72 23.33
C ASN A 578 -30.24 7.99 22.22
N GLY A 579 -29.41 8.68 21.43
CA GLY A 579 -28.20 8.00 20.92
C GLY A 579 -27.40 7.48 22.12
N PRO A 580 -26.58 6.41 21.99
CA PRO A 580 -25.73 5.98 23.09
C PRO A 580 -24.97 7.21 23.60
N LYS A 581 -25.16 7.53 24.89
CA LYS A 581 -24.62 8.74 25.57
C LYS A 581 -23.09 8.91 25.41
N VAL A 582 -22.41 7.92 24.87
CA VAL A 582 -20.97 7.72 24.85
C VAL A 582 -20.22 8.72 23.95
N TYR A 583 -20.81 9.22 22.86
CA TYR A 583 -20.11 10.11 21.91
C TYR A 583 -20.52 11.59 21.95
N ARG A 584 -21.48 11.97 22.82
CA ARG A 584 -21.89 13.38 22.97
C ARG A 584 -20.83 14.23 23.67
N HIS A 585 -19.98 13.63 24.50
CA HIS A 585 -18.97 14.36 25.25
C HIS A 585 -17.79 14.82 24.39
N THR A 586 -17.38 14.05 23.38
CA THR A 586 -16.26 14.41 22.50
C THR A 586 -16.57 15.59 21.57
N LEU A 587 -17.84 15.80 21.21
CA LEU A 587 -18.28 16.91 20.36
C LEU A 587 -18.71 18.17 21.13
N ALA A 588 -18.86 18.09 22.46
CA ALA A 588 -19.32 19.21 23.29
C ALA A 588 -18.18 20.02 23.92
N GLU A 589 -16.93 19.54 23.85
CA GLU A 589 -15.72 20.19 24.39
C GLU A 589 -14.75 20.69 23.29
N MET A 590 -15.12 20.60 22.01
CA MET A 590 -14.41 21.19 20.86
C MET A 590 -15.29 22.24 20.18
#